data_AF-A0A497E8C0-F1
#
_entry.id   AF-A0A497E8C0-F1
#
_cell.length_a   1.000
_cell.length_b   1.000
_cell.length_c   1.000
_cell.angle_alpha   90.00
_cell.angle_beta   90.00
_cell.angle_gamma   90.00
#
_symmetry.space_group_name_H-M   'P 1'
#
loop_
_entity.id
_entity.type
_entity.pdbx_description
1 polymer ?
#
loop_
_entity_poly.entity_id
_entity_poly.type
_entity_poly.pdbx_seq_one_letter_code
_entity_poly.pdbx_strand_id
1 'polypeptide(L)'
;MRTDETTIEKHKGVDFGNHRPRAVLNKHLALVFFGLIVFQSILFGCKGRGRAETELSRSLVGREISKVVISDHSSLRQLKTITQAEDLASFAKAVRTIEPYVPDHPIFSKCFYVEVYLRDERRIEYEFCIKEKPDTVVYLYFVRKKRFWTSHHGNGKCRQLYEWLSKAGLMEPVPPISLLSSAKARSRGKRGSEIGE
;
A
#
# COMPACT_ATOMS: atom_id res chain seq x y z
N MET A 1 -83.51 -23.38 37.66
CA MET A 1 -82.84 -24.70 37.51
C MET A 1 -81.35 -24.42 37.59
N ARG A 2 -80.72 -24.56 38.77
CA ARG A 2 -80.02 -25.78 39.28
C ARG A 2 -78.82 -26.16 38.39
N THR A 3 -77.58 -25.76 38.73
CA THR A 3 -76.58 -26.44 39.60
C THR A 3 -75.95 -27.66 38.88
N ASP A 4 -74.66 -28.01 38.83
CA ASP A 4 -73.47 -27.87 39.71
C ASP A 4 -72.18 -28.15 38.89
N GLU A 5 -71.03 -27.50 39.21
CA GLU A 5 -69.79 -28.05 39.84
C GLU A 5 -69.12 -29.24 39.09
N THR A 6 -67.82 -29.22 38.76
CA THR A 6 -66.71 -29.34 39.73
C THR A 6 -65.33 -29.14 39.06
N THR A 7 -64.46 -28.47 39.81
CA THR A 7 -63.01 -28.25 39.67
C THR A 7 -62.22 -29.43 40.26
N ILE A 8 -60.88 -29.53 40.00
CA ILE A 8 -59.76 -29.88 40.95
C ILE A 8 -58.57 -30.52 40.17
N GLU A 9 -57.46 -29.79 39.97
CA GLU A 9 -56.13 -29.90 40.65
C GLU A 9 -55.21 -31.04 40.15
N LYS A 10 -53.88 -31.09 40.25
CA LYS A 10 -52.74 -30.19 40.55
C LYS A 10 -51.45 -30.99 40.23
N HIS A 11 -50.42 -30.28 39.79
CA HIS A 11 -48.97 -30.35 40.09
C HIS A 11 -48.12 -31.66 40.20
N LYS A 12 -46.87 -31.45 39.74
CA LYS A 12 -45.52 -32.00 40.10
C LYS A 12 -44.98 -32.92 38.99
N GLY A 13 -43.86 -32.66 38.30
CA GLY A 13 -42.58 -32.08 38.68
C GLY A 13 -41.50 -33.17 38.49
N VAL A 14 -40.39 -32.86 37.80
CA VAL A 14 -39.00 -33.40 37.92
C VAL A 14 -38.26 -33.31 36.57
N ASP A 15 -37.18 -32.52 36.57
CA ASP A 15 -36.08 -32.42 35.60
C ASP A 15 -35.32 -33.74 35.44
N PHE A 16 -34.83 -34.06 34.23
CA PHE A 16 -33.51 -34.70 34.02
C PHE A 16 -33.02 -34.55 32.56
N GLY A 17 -31.98 -33.72 32.36
CA GLY A 17 -30.77 -34.11 31.61
C GLY A 17 -30.75 -34.10 30.06
N ASN A 18 -29.85 -33.25 29.53
CA ASN A 18 -28.87 -33.57 28.47
C ASN A 18 -29.32 -33.87 27.03
N HIS A 19 -29.25 -32.85 26.16
CA HIS A 19 -28.19 -32.64 25.14
C HIS A 19 -28.75 -31.87 23.92
N ARG A 20 -28.28 -30.63 23.75
CA ARG A 20 -28.33 -29.94 22.46
C ARG A 20 -27.28 -30.58 21.53
N PRO A 21 -27.58 -30.96 20.28
CA PRO A 21 -26.58 -30.81 19.24
C PRO A 21 -26.62 -29.35 18.80
N ARG A 22 -25.75 -28.53 19.40
CA ARG A 22 -25.34 -27.27 18.79
C ARG A 22 -24.86 -27.62 17.38
N ALA A 23 -25.49 -27.05 16.36
CA ALA A 23 -24.89 -26.91 15.05
C ALA A 23 -23.63 -26.06 15.21
N VAL A 24 -22.52 -26.70 15.58
CA VAL A 24 -21.18 -26.12 15.52
C VAL A 24 -20.78 -26.20 14.06
N LEU A 25 -21.43 -25.35 13.25
CA LEU A 25 -20.90 -24.98 11.96
C LEU A 25 -19.61 -24.21 12.29
N ASN A 26 -18.49 -24.90 12.12
CA ASN A 26 -17.16 -24.43 12.45
C ASN A 26 -16.92 -23.04 11.87
N LYS A 27 -17.05 -21.99 12.71
CA LYS A 27 -16.74 -20.60 12.34
C LYS A 27 -15.32 -20.47 11.80
N HIS A 28 -14.42 -21.37 12.22
CA HIS A 28 -13.07 -21.49 11.69
C HIS A 28 -13.02 -21.95 10.23
N LEU A 29 -13.88 -22.87 9.77
CA LEU A 29 -13.88 -23.29 8.36
C LEU A 29 -14.37 -22.16 7.46
N ALA A 30 -15.44 -21.45 7.86
CA ALA A 30 -15.94 -20.31 7.10
C ALA A 30 -14.92 -19.15 7.03
N LEU A 31 -14.20 -18.86 8.12
CA LEU A 31 -13.11 -17.88 8.15
C LEU A 31 -11.91 -18.31 7.30
N VAL A 32 -11.58 -19.60 7.27
CA VAL A 32 -10.49 -20.13 6.43
C VAL A 32 -10.87 -20.06 4.95
N PHE A 33 -12.10 -20.42 4.57
CA PHE A 33 -12.56 -20.31 3.17
C PHE A 33 -12.73 -18.85 2.73
N PHE A 34 -13.26 -17.94 3.56
CA PHE A 34 -13.29 -16.50 3.25
C PHE A 34 -11.87 -15.94 3.17
N GLY A 35 -10.99 -16.33 4.09
CA GLY A 35 -9.58 -15.97 4.09
C GLY A 35 -8.87 -16.43 2.82
N LEU A 36 -9.10 -17.68 2.38
CA LEU A 36 -8.48 -18.24 1.18
C LEU A 36 -9.03 -17.61 -0.12
N ILE A 37 -10.33 -17.33 -0.18
CA ILE A 37 -10.96 -16.65 -1.33
C ILE A 37 -10.51 -15.19 -1.40
N VAL A 38 -10.38 -14.49 -0.27
CA VAL A 38 -9.82 -13.13 -0.21
C VAL A 38 -8.33 -13.15 -0.57
N PHE A 39 -7.55 -14.10 -0.06
CA PHE A 39 -6.12 -14.22 -0.34
C PHE A 39 -5.84 -14.60 -1.80
N GLN A 40 -6.65 -15.51 -2.40
CA GLN A 40 -6.58 -15.80 -3.83
C GLN A 40 -7.08 -14.62 -4.68
N SER A 41 -8.10 -13.89 -4.26
CA SER A 41 -8.58 -12.69 -4.98
C SER A 41 -7.60 -11.52 -4.91
N ILE A 42 -6.82 -11.42 -3.82
CA ILE A 42 -5.70 -10.48 -3.71
C ILE A 42 -4.55 -10.94 -4.61
N LEU A 43 -4.12 -12.21 -4.54
CA LEU A 43 -3.00 -12.70 -5.36
C LEU A 43 -3.30 -12.73 -6.86
N PHE A 44 -4.48 -13.18 -7.29
CA PHE A 44 -4.89 -13.21 -8.70
C PHE A 44 -5.41 -11.86 -9.19
N GLY A 45 -6.09 -11.09 -8.34
CA GLY A 45 -6.55 -9.73 -8.66
C GLY A 45 -5.41 -8.72 -8.76
N CYS A 46 -4.33 -8.88 -7.98
CA CYS A 46 -3.13 -8.02 -8.08
C CYS A 46 -2.38 -8.20 -9.40
N LYS A 47 -2.41 -9.39 -10.01
CA LYS A 47 -1.72 -9.66 -11.29
C LYS A 47 -2.39 -8.96 -12.48
N GLY A 48 -3.72 -8.84 -12.47
CA GLY A 48 -4.51 -8.14 -13.50
C GLY A 48 -4.68 -6.64 -13.27
N ARG A 49 -5.00 -6.21 -12.03
CA ARG A 49 -5.22 -4.79 -11.71
C ARG A 49 -3.93 -3.97 -11.69
N GLY A 50 -2.82 -4.55 -11.24
CA GLY A 50 -1.52 -3.88 -11.29
C GLY A 50 -1.08 -3.54 -12.71
N ARG A 51 -1.47 -4.36 -13.70
CA ARG A 51 -1.22 -4.07 -15.12
C ARG A 51 -2.04 -2.88 -15.62
N ALA A 52 -3.34 -2.85 -15.33
CA ALA A 52 -4.22 -1.74 -15.73
C ALA A 52 -3.78 -0.41 -15.12
N GLU A 53 -3.38 -0.39 -13.85
CA GLU A 53 -2.88 0.81 -13.17
C GLU A 53 -1.50 1.25 -13.68
N THR A 54 -0.61 0.30 -13.98
CA THR A 54 0.68 0.61 -14.64
C THR A 54 0.46 1.18 -16.04
N GLU A 55 -0.51 0.64 -16.79
CA GLU A 55 -0.92 1.17 -18.10
C GLU A 55 -1.54 2.57 -17.96
N LEU A 56 -2.34 2.82 -16.91
CA LEU A 56 -2.86 4.15 -16.60
C LEU A 56 -1.73 5.16 -16.32
N SER A 57 -0.73 4.80 -15.50
CA SER A 57 0.45 5.64 -15.28
C SER A 57 1.22 5.93 -16.55
N ARG A 58 1.37 4.93 -17.44
CA ARG A 58 2.02 5.14 -18.75
C ARG A 58 1.23 6.09 -19.63
N SER A 59 -0.09 6.10 -19.53
CA SER A 59 -0.97 7.01 -20.26
C SER A 59 -0.97 8.46 -19.73
N LEU A 60 -0.30 8.74 -18.60
CA LEU A 60 -0.16 10.11 -18.09
C LEU A 60 0.72 10.97 -18.99
N VAL A 61 1.63 10.38 -19.76
CA VAL A 61 2.41 11.08 -20.79
C VAL A 61 1.47 11.40 -21.95
N GLY A 62 1.12 12.68 -22.09
CA GLY A 62 0.14 13.15 -23.08
C GLY A 62 -1.24 13.47 -22.51
N ARG A 63 -1.47 13.20 -21.21
CA ARG A 63 -2.62 13.77 -20.49
C ARG A 63 -2.23 15.10 -19.87
N GLU A 64 -3.14 16.06 -19.92
CA GLU A 64 -2.94 17.35 -19.26
C GLU A 64 -3.13 17.20 -17.74
N ILE A 65 -2.03 16.94 -17.04
CA ILE A 65 -1.97 17.00 -15.57
C ILE A 65 -2.13 18.47 -15.17
N SER A 66 -3.05 18.77 -14.26
CA SER A 66 -3.32 20.14 -13.78
C SER A 66 -2.56 20.45 -12.49
N LYS A 67 -2.40 19.46 -11.61
CA LYS A 67 -1.72 19.61 -10.32
C LYS A 67 -1.27 18.26 -9.76
N VAL A 68 -0.12 18.24 -9.09
CA VAL A 68 0.28 17.14 -8.19
C VAL A 68 0.35 17.66 -6.76
N VAL A 69 -0.33 17.00 -5.83
CA VAL A 69 -0.30 17.30 -4.40
C VAL A 69 0.42 16.18 -3.68
N ILE A 70 1.37 16.53 -2.81
CA ILE A 70 2.14 15.58 -2.02
C ILE A 70 1.91 15.89 -0.55
N SER A 71 1.49 14.89 0.19
CA SER A 71 1.22 14.93 1.62
C SER A 71 2.09 13.90 2.34
N ASP A 72 2.15 14.03 3.66
CA ASP A 72 2.69 12.98 4.50
C ASP A 72 1.87 11.69 4.38
N HIS A 73 2.38 10.57 4.90
CA HIS A 73 1.70 9.28 4.79
C HIS A 73 0.27 9.28 5.39
N SER A 74 0.06 10.09 6.44
CA SER A 74 -1.25 10.24 7.08
C SER A 74 -2.27 10.99 6.23
N SER A 75 -1.81 11.68 5.17
CA SER A 75 -2.61 12.62 4.36
C SER A 75 -3.16 13.81 5.16
N LEU A 76 -2.70 14.03 6.40
CA LEU A 76 -3.18 15.13 7.25
C LEU A 76 -2.40 16.41 6.99
N ARG A 77 -1.16 16.30 6.50
CA ARG A 77 -0.31 17.46 6.23
C ARG A 77 0.15 17.46 4.78
N GLN A 78 -0.28 18.49 4.05
CA GLN A 78 0.26 18.78 2.73
C GLN A 78 1.72 19.25 2.85
N LEU A 79 2.62 18.61 2.11
CA LEU A 79 4.04 18.93 2.07
C LEU A 79 4.39 19.80 0.86
N LYS A 80 3.78 19.53 -0.30
CA LYS A 80 4.04 20.29 -1.53
C LYS A 80 2.84 20.24 -2.48
N THR A 81 2.66 21.32 -3.23
CA THR A 81 1.80 21.37 -4.40
C THR A 81 2.65 21.78 -5.60
N ILE A 82 2.52 21.03 -6.70
CA ILE A 82 3.25 21.25 -7.95
C ILE A 82 2.24 21.55 -9.05
N THR A 83 2.41 22.71 -9.67
CA THR A 83 1.57 23.19 -10.78
C THR A 83 2.39 23.65 -11.99
N GLN A 84 3.71 23.76 -11.84
CA GLN A 84 4.60 24.20 -12.91
C GLN A 84 4.67 23.16 -14.02
N ALA A 85 4.50 23.60 -15.27
CA ALA A 85 4.36 22.70 -16.42
C ALA A 85 5.58 21.79 -16.62
N GLU A 86 6.79 22.30 -16.39
CA GLU A 86 8.03 21.51 -16.50
C GLU A 86 8.12 20.40 -15.46
N ASP A 87 7.74 20.68 -14.21
CA ASP A 87 7.74 19.71 -13.12
C ASP A 87 6.67 18.64 -13.32
N LEU A 88 5.50 19.03 -13.83
CA LEU A 88 4.40 18.12 -14.19
C LEU A 88 4.78 17.22 -15.37
N ALA A 89 5.45 17.76 -16.39
CA ALA A 89 5.96 16.98 -17.52
C ALA A 89 7.08 16.01 -17.07
N SER A 90 7.95 16.45 -16.17
CA SER A 90 9.00 15.62 -15.56
C SER A 90 8.40 14.47 -14.74
N PHE A 91 7.36 14.75 -13.95
CA PHE A 91 6.59 13.73 -13.23
C PHE A 91 6.00 12.69 -14.19
N ALA A 92 5.30 13.14 -15.24
CA ALA A 92 4.69 12.28 -16.24
C ALA A 92 5.72 11.34 -16.89
N LYS A 93 6.93 11.84 -17.19
CA LYS A 93 8.03 11.03 -17.71
C LYS A 93 8.48 9.97 -16.69
N ALA A 94 8.63 10.34 -15.42
CA ALA A 94 9.07 9.41 -14.37
C ALA A 94 8.05 8.29 -14.10
N VAL A 95 6.75 8.57 -14.09
CA VAL A 95 5.72 7.53 -13.88
C VAL A 95 5.60 6.55 -15.04
N ARG A 96 6.05 6.93 -16.25
CA ARG A 96 6.09 6.01 -17.40
C ARG A 96 7.08 4.86 -17.21
N THR A 97 8.12 5.06 -16.41
CA THR A 97 9.14 4.05 -16.13
C THR A 97 8.82 3.21 -14.89
N ILE A 98 7.56 3.23 -14.42
CA ILE A 98 7.13 2.34 -13.35
C ILE A 98 7.21 0.90 -13.83
N GLU A 99 7.93 0.09 -13.06
CA GLU A 99 8.03 -1.34 -13.23
C GLU A 99 7.12 -2.04 -12.23
N PRO A 100 6.41 -3.12 -12.63
CA PRO A 100 5.70 -3.96 -11.68
C PRO A 100 6.63 -4.47 -10.57
N TYR A 101 6.10 -4.50 -9.35
CA TYR A 101 6.85 -4.92 -8.19
C TYR A 101 6.03 -5.89 -7.34
N VAL A 102 6.65 -6.96 -6.86
CA VAL A 102 6.07 -7.87 -5.87
C VAL A 102 6.64 -7.47 -4.51
N PRO A 103 5.81 -6.98 -3.57
CA PRO A 103 6.29 -6.50 -2.28
C PRO A 103 7.01 -7.59 -1.47
N ASP A 104 8.25 -7.32 -1.09
CA ASP A 104 9.02 -8.09 -0.11
C ASP A 104 8.87 -7.53 1.32
N HIS A 105 7.65 -7.12 1.73
CA HIS A 105 7.33 -6.44 3.00
C HIS A 105 8.50 -5.68 3.67
N PRO A 106 9.13 -4.73 2.96
CA PRO A 106 10.32 -4.08 3.48
C PRO A 106 9.94 -3.00 4.49
N ILE A 107 10.83 -2.74 5.45
CA ILE A 107 10.70 -1.60 6.35
C ILE A 107 10.96 -0.33 5.52
N PHE A 108 9.96 0.54 5.46
CA PHE A 108 10.04 1.82 4.77
C PHE A 108 10.46 2.92 5.76
N SER A 109 11.42 3.75 5.37
CA SER A 109 11.88 4.87 6.18
C SER A 109 11.06 6.15 5.94
N LYS A 110 10.45 6.29 4.77
CA LYS A 110 9.67 7.48 4.41
C LYS A 110 8.54 7.11 3.46
N CYS A 111 7.34 7.58 3.77
CA CYS A 111 6.16 7.38 2.94
C CYS A 111 5.44 8.72 2.69
N PHE A 112 4.94 8.88 1.47
CA PHE A 112 4.18 10.03 1.02
C PHE A 112 2.85 9.56 0.43
N TYR A 113 1.81 10.37 0.59
CA TYR A 113 0.59 10.23 -0.18
C TYR A 113 0.59 11.26 -1.31
N VAL A 114 0.31 10.82 -2.54
CA VAL A 114 0.42 11.65 -3.73
C VAL A 114 -0.89 11.61 -4.51
N GLU A 115 -1.44 12.79 -4.79
CA GLU A 115 -2.64 12.97 -5.60
C GLU A 115 -2.28 13.67 -6.90
N VAL A 116 -2.66 13.06 -8.02
CA VAL A 116 -2.46 13.60 -9.37
C VAL A 116 -3.83 14.00 -9.90
N TYR A 117 -4.02 15.30 -10.10
CA TYR A 117 -5.22 15.87 -10.68
C TYR A 117 -5.03 16.03 -12.18
N LEU A 118 -5.97 15.52 -12.95
CA LEU A 118 -6.07 15.71 -14.39
C LEU A 118 -6.99 16.88 -14.69
N ARG A 119 -6.88 17.47 -15.89
CA ARG A 119 -7.79 18.54 -16.31
C ARG A 119 -9.25 18.09 -16.50
N ASP A 120 -9.48 16.80 -16.73
CA ASP A 120 -10.81 16.20 -16.81
C ASP A 120 -11.40 15.84 -15.44
N GLU A 121 -10.93 16.53 -14.39
CA GLU A 121 -11.35 16.39 -12.99
C GLU A 121 -11.09 15.02 -12.35
N ARG A 122 -10.51 14.07 -13.09
CA ARG A 122 -10.11 12.78 -12.51
C ARG A 122 -8.91 12.97 -11.58
N ARG A 123 -8.91 12.15 -10.54
CA ARG A 123 -7.81 12.05 -9.57
C ARG A 123 -7.23 10.64 -9.58
N ILE A 124 -5.90 10.57 -9.58
CA ILE A 124 -5.14 9.33 -9.37
C ILE A 124 -4.38 9.46 -8.07
N GLU A 125 -4.34 8.39 -7.28
CA GLU A 125 -3.78 8.41 -5.93
C GLU A 125 -2.69 7.34 -5.80
N TYR A 126 -1.57 7.73 -5.22
CA TYR A 126 -0.42 6.88 -4.97
C TYR A 126 0.01 6.97 -3.51
N GLU A 127 0.56 5.88 -2.99
CA GLU A 127 1.45 5.93 -1.83
C GLU A 127 2.87 5.65 -2.31
N PHE A 128 3.77 6.59 -2.08
CA PHE A 128 5.20 6.46 -2.41
C PHE A 128 5.96 6.13 -1.14
N CYS A 129 6.75 5.07 -1.16
CA CYS A 129 7.51 4.57 -0.04
C CYS A 129 8.98 4.37 -0.43
N ILE A 130 9.90 4.77 0.44
CA ILE A 130 11.35 4.58 0.25
C ILE A 130 11.87 3.70 1.39
N LYS A 131 12.73 2.72 1.05
CA LYS A 131 13.40 1.85 2.03
C LYS A 131 14.49 2.61 2.79
N GLU A 132 14.80 2.15 3.99
CA GLU A 132 15.93 2.67 4.74
C GLU A 132 17.27 2.35 4.04
N LYS A 133 18.13 3.39 3.92
CA LYS A 133 19.51 3.47 3.39
C LYS A 133 20.14 2.28 2.63
N PRO A 134 20.93 2.56 1.57
CA PRO A 134 20.75 3.57 0.54
C PRO A 134 19.87 2.99 -0.57
N ASP A 135 18.60 3.38 -0.61
CA ASP A 135 17.72 3.05 -1.72
C ASP A 135 17.33 4.33 -2.46
N THR A 136 17.54 4.31 -3.78
CA THR A 136 17.14 5.39 -4.70
C THR A 136 15.91 4.99 -5.50
N VAL A 137 15.17 3.99 -5.02
CA VAL A 137 13.95 3.49 -5.63
C VAL A 137 12.76 3.92 -4.79
N VAL A 138 11.77 4.52 -5.47
CA VAL A 138 10.44 4.71 -4.89
C VAL A 138 9.64 3.44 -5.16
N TYR A 139 9.23 2.75 -4.10
CA TYR A 139 8.20 1.71 -4.16
C TYR A 139 6.86 2.39 -4.04
N LEU A 140 5.91 2.02 -4.87
CA LEU A 140 4.62 2.69 -4.87
C LEU A 140 3.46 1.72 -4.89
N TYR A 141 2.38 2.15 -4.25
CA TYR A 141 1.09 1.51 -4.28
C TYR A 141 0.10 2.40 -5.01
N PHE A 142 -0.67 1.81 -5.90
CA PHE A 142 -1.87 2.46 -6.44
C PHE A 142 -2.96 2.33 -5.40
N VAL A 143 -3.44 3.46 -4.88
CA VAL A 143 -4.37 3.45 -3.75
C VAL A 143 -5.67 4.16 -4.07
N ARG A 144 -6.67 3.95 -3.21
CA ARG A 144 -7.83 4.82 -3.11
C ARG A 144 -8.15 5.04 -1.64
N LYS A 145 -7.99 6.27 -1.16
CA LYS A 145 -8.30 6.63 0.22
C LYS A 145 -9.77 7.04 0.35
N LYS A 146 -10.47 6.40 1.28
CA LYS A 146 -11.79 6.79 1.78
C LYS A 146 -11.66 7.10 3.27
N ARG A 147 -12.70 7.75 3.84
CA ARG A 147 -12.68 8.30 5.21
C ARG A 147 -12.16 7.34 6.29
N PHE A 148 -12.39 6.02 6.16
CA PHE A 148 -12.00 5.04 7.17
C PHE A 148 -11.18 3.86 6.61
N TRP A 149 -10.82 3.86 5.33
CA TRP A 149 -10.05 2.77 4.73
C TRP A 149 -9.29 3.18 3.47
N THR A 150 -8.18 2.49 3.22
CA THR A 150 -7.38 2.62 1.99
C THR A 150 -7.43 1.31 1.22
N SER A 151 -7.88 1.33 -0.03
CA SER A 151 -7.79 0.17 -0.92
C SER A 151 -6.52 0.23 -1.77
N HIS A 152 -5.91 -0.92 -2.02
CA HIS A 152 -4.69 -1.07 -2.82
C HIS A 152 -5.00 -1.84 -4.11
N HIS A 153 -4.55 -1.32 -5.26
CA HIS A 153 -4.95 -1.80 -6.59
C HIS A 153 -3.79 -2.30 -7.44
N GLY A 154 -2.56 -2.14 -6.98
CA GLY A 154 -1.36 -2.58 -7.67
C GLY A 154 -0.12 -1.99 -7.00
N ASN A 155 1.04 -2.52 -7.36
CA ASN A 155 2.31 -2.08 -6.81
C ASN A 155 3.33 -1.89 -7.94
N GLY A 156 4.24 -0.95 -7.75
CA GLY A 156 5.32 -0.72 -8.68
C GLY A 156 6.57 -0.22 -7.97
N LYS A 157 7.63 -0.07 -8.75
CA LYS A 157 8.86 0.59 -8.31
C LYS A 157 9.35 1.52 -9.42
N CYS A 158 9.97 2.63 -9.03
CA CYS A 158 10.51 3.59 -9.98
C CYS A 158 11.68 4.38 -9.38
N ARG A 159 12.82 4.35 -10.07
CA ARG A 159 13.99 5.15 -9.71
C ARG A 159 13.85 6.62 -10.12
N GLN A 160 13.27 6.90 -11.28
CA GLN A 160 13.11 8.27 -11.77
C GLN A 160 12.18 9.11 -10.88
N LEU A 161 11.22 8.48 -10.20
CA LEU A 161 10.40 9.16 -9.20
C LEU A 161 11.21 9.62 -7.99
N TYR A 162 12.28 8.91 -7.61
CA TYR A 162 13.18 9.37 -6.54
C TYR A 162 13.86 10.67 -6.96
N GLU A 163 14.44 10.71 -8.15
CA GLU A 163 15.10 11.92 -8.68
C GLU A 163 14.14 13.11 -8.78
N TRP A 164 12.90 12.85 -9.20
CA TRP A 164 11.85 13.86 -9.24
C TRP A 164 11.50 14.39 -7.84
N LEU A 165 11.34 13.51 -6.84
CA LEU A 165 11.12 13.91 -5.45
C LEU A 165 12.31 14.69 -4.86
N SER A 166 13.54 14.33 -5.21
CA SER A 166 14.73 15.08 -4.81
C SER A 166 14.77 16.48 -5.40
N LYS A 167 14.47 16.63 -6.70
CA LYS A 167 14.32 17.95 -7.35
C LYS A 167 13.20 18.77 -6.73
N ALA A 168 12.14 18.10 -6.29
CA ALA A 168 11.05 18.73 -5.56
C ALA A 168 11.43 19.12 -4.11
N GLY A 169 12.64 18.83 -3.64
CA GLY A 169 13.10 19.16 -2.28
C GLY A 169 12.49 18.28 -1.18
N LEU A 170 11.94 17.11 -1.55
CA LEU A 170 11.32 16.17 -0.61
C LEU A 170 12.23 15.02 -0.22
N MET A 171 13.33 14.82 -0.94
CA MET A 171 14.30 13.75 -0.74
C MET A 171 15.72 14.29 -0.89
N GLU A 172 16.67 13.61 -0.26
CA GLU A 172 18.09 13.90 -0.46
C GLU A 172 18.45 13.67 -1.93
N PRO A 173 19.28 14.54 -2.54
CA PRO A 173 19.75 14.35 -3.90
C PRO A 173 20.54 13.04 -4.02
N VAL A 174 20.39 12.36 -5.16
CA VAL A 174 21.18 11.17 -5.47
C VAL A 174 22.65 11.61 -5.60
N PRO A 175 23.59 11.04 -4.83
CA PRO A 175 24.98 11.41 -4.95
C PRO A 175 25.49 11.09 -6.36
N PRO A 176 26.33 11.95 -6.95
CA PRO A 176 26.91 11.67 -8.27
C PRO A 176 27.70 10.37 -8.25
N ILE A 177 27.55 9.57 -9.31
CA ILE A 177 28.13 8.23 -9.46
C ILE A 177 29.65 8.21 -9.19
N SER A 178 30.34 9.33 -9.47
CA SER A 178 31.77 9.53 -9.21
C SER A 178 32.19 9.48 -7.73
N LEU A 179 31.26 9.60 -6.78
CA LEU A 179 31.56 9.51 -5.34
C LEU A 179 31.35 8.10 -4.76
N LEU A 180 30.62 7.22 -5.46
CA LEU A 180 30.35 5.85 -4.99
C LEU A 180 31.53 4.89 -5.22
N SER A 181 32.40 5.17 -6.19
CA SER A 181 33.62 4.38 -6.43
C SER A 181 34.70 4.64 -5.36
N SER A 182 34.79 5.85 -4.81
CA SER A 182 35.76 6.22 -3.78
C SER A 182 35.44 5.65 -2.40
N ALA A 183 34.15 5.47 -2.08
CA ALA A 183 33.71 4.89 -0.80
C ALA A 183 33.97 3.38 -0.73
N LYS A 184 33.93 2.67 -1.86
CA LYS A 184 34.20 1.22 -1.93
C LYS A 184 35.70 0.89 -2.00
N ALA A 185 36.53 1.83 -2.45
CA ALA A 185 37.98 1.68 -2.45
C ALA A 185 38.60 1.84 -1.05
N ARG A 186 38.01 2.68 -0.17
CA ARG A 186 38.55 2.90 1.19
C ARG A 186 38.29 1.77 2.18
N SER A 187 37.34 0.87 1.96
CA SER A 187 37.08 -0.25 2.89
C SER A 187 37.91 -1.51 2.63
N ARG A 188 38.64 -1.59 1.51
CA ARG A 188 39.51 -2.73 1.17
C ARG A 188 41.01 -2.50 1.44
N GLY A 189 41.41 -1.32 1.93
CA GLY A 189 42.82 -0.94 2.09
C GLY A 189 43.42 -1.02 3.51
N LYS A 190 42.72 -1.56 4.52
CA LYS A 190 43.26 -1.72 5.88
C LYS A 190 43.13 -3.18 6.35
N ARG A 191 43.94 -4.06 5.78
CA ARG A 191 44.34 -5.32 6.42
C ARG A 191 45.61 -5.83 5.77
N GLY A 192 46.72 -5.74 6.48
CA GLY A 192 48.00 -6.31 6.10
C GLY A 192 49.08 -5.23 5.96
N SER A 193 49.82 -4.99 7.05
CA SER A 193 51.28 -4.91 7.04
C SER A 193 51.77 -4.35 8.37
N GLU A 194 51.88 -5.18 9.40
CA GLU A 194 52.94 -5.05 10.43
C GLU A 194 53.26 -6.48 10.93
N ILE A 195 54.22 -7.12 10.25
CA ILE A 195 55.01 -8.27 10.75
C ILE A 195 56.46 -7.99 10.35
N GLY A 196 57.38 -7.98 11.31
CA GLY A 196 58.84 -7.93 11.15
C GLY A 196 59.39 -6.52 10.90
N GLU A 197 60.38 -6.01 11.61
CA GLU A 197 61.55 -6.67 12.24
C GLU A 197 61.83 -6.16 13.67
#